data_AF-A0A2I6QHM4-F1
#
_entry.id   AF-A0A2I6QHM4-F1
#
_cell.length_a   1.000
_cell.length_b   1.000
_cell.length_c   1.000
_cell.angle_alpha   90.00
_cell.angle_beta   90.00
_cell.angle_gamma   90.00
#
_symmetry.space_group_name_H-M   'P 1'
#
loop_
_entity.id
_entity.type
_entity.pdbx_description
1 polymer ?
#
loop_
_entity_poly.entity_id
_entity_poly.type
_entity_poly.pdbx_seq_one_letter_code
_entity_poly.pdbx_strand_id
1 'polypeptide(L)'
;MVDGHIGTFMSQYPADLLNDTIFIFTSDHGEYGSSHGLQGKGASIYEEGILVPFVVYDPGHRMFNSSGTRNQLCSSVDLLPMIVSMGHGGTKDWMTGDYGQLYGNRCDLLNILRNPNASGRDYAFHTTDEFVPEAANYLKTPLHVIGQISMQKGTDNNLYKQKLGVYTTWKPYVEGQTQATVLNDPNNPHVTEVEFYDYRTPGGAKETDNTSTSPEARAALQLLMGSPIDEILPQLASELQRPLPATYQSAQAASYAALRWYEINANNPVILTSAEENEERLAKAWAL
;
A
#
# COMPACT_ATOMS: atom_id res chain seq x y z
N MET A 1 2.42 -26.72 -6.20
CA MET A 1 2.42 -27.38 -4.87
C MET A 1 1.41 -26.74 -3.93
N VAL A 2 1.44 -25.41 -3.70
CA VAL A 2 0.51 -24.72 -2.79
C VAL A 2 -0.97 -24.99 -3.10
N ASP A 3 -1.39 -24.83 -4.36
CA ASP A 3 -2.79 -25.09 -4.77
C ASP A 3 -3.28 -26.51 -4.42
N GLY A 4 -2.46 -27.54 -4.64
CA GLY A 4 -2.79 -28.92 -4.26
C GLY A 4 -2.92 -29.12 -2.74
N HIS A 5 -2.14 -28.39 -1.93
CA HIS A 5 -2.30 -28.40 -0.48
C HIS A 5 -3.57 -27.67 -0.03
N ILE A 6 -3.95 -26.57 -0.70
CA ILE A 6 -5.23 -25.89 -0.47
C ILE A 6 -6.38 -26.85 -0.80
N GLY A 7 -6.34 -27.52 -1.96
CA GLY A 7 -7.35 -28.53 -2.33
C GLY A 7 -7.45 -29.67 -1.32
N THR A 8 -6.32 -30.15 -0.81
CA THR A 8 -6.29 -31.16 0.25
C THR A 8 -6.94 -30.65 1.53
N PHE A 9 -6.58 -29.45 1.99
CA PHE A 9 -7.18 -28.80 3.16
C PHE A 9 -8.69 -28.66 3.00
N MET A 10 -9.16 -28.13 1.86
CA MET A 10 -10.58 -27.95 1.59
C MET A 10 -11.33 -29.28 1.56
N SER A 11 -10.74 -30.34 0.99
CA SER A 11 -11.34 -31.68 0.93
C SER A 11 -11.47 -32.38 2.30
N GLN A 12 -10.64 -31.98 3.26
CA GLN A 12 -10.59 -32.54 4.62
C GLN A 12 -11.30 -31.64 5.65
N TYR A 13 -11.80 -30.48 5.24
CA TYR A 13 -12.44 -29.54 6.14
C TYR A 13 -13.73 -30.14 6.72
N PRO A 14 -13.99 -30.05 8.05
CA PRO A 14 -15.17 -30.64 8.66
C PRO A 14 -16.48 -30.12 8.04
N ALA A 15 -17.31 -31.03 7.55
CA ALA A 15 -18.53 -30.68 6.81
C ALA A 15 -19.57 -29.93 7.68
N ASP A 16 -19.57 -30.20 8.99
CA ASP A 16 -20.41 -29.53 9.99
C ASP A 16 -19.97 -28.09 10.27
N LEU A 17 -18.70 -27.76 10.07
CA LEU A 17 -18.15 -26.41 10.23
C LEU A 17 -18.14 -25.60 8.94
N LEU A 18 -18.28 -26.25 7.78
CA LEU A 18 -18.13 -25.62 6.47
C LEU A 18 -19.03 -24.39 6.33
N ASN A 19 -20.32 -24.52 6.65
CA ASN A 19 -21.29 -23.42 6.56
C ASN A 19 -21.17 -22.38 7.70
N ASP A 20 -20.30 -22.61 8.68
CA ASP A 20 -19.98 -21.66 9.76
C ASP A 20 -18.60 -20.99 9.56
N THR A 21 -17.94 -21.28 8.43
CA THR A 21 -16.58 -20.81 8.14
C THR A 21 -16.56 -19.96 6.88
N ILE A 22 -15.88 -18.81 6.95
CA ILE A 22 -15.55 -17.99 5.79
C ILE A 22 -14.07 -18.17 5.49
N PHE A 23 -13.74 -18.46 4.24
CA PHE A 23 -12.37 -18.65 3.78
C PHE A 23 -11.92 -17.39 3.06
N ILE A 24 -10.74 -16.88 3.42
CA ILE A 24 -10.09 -15.74 2.77
C ILE A 24 -8.71 -16.21 2.30
N PHE A 25 -8.45 -16.07 1.01
CA PHE A 25 -7.16 -16.34 0.39
C PHE A 25 -6.58 -15.04 -0.18
N THR A 26 -5.34 -14.73 0.19
CA THR A 26 -4.62 -13.55 -0.30
C THR A 26 -3.10 -13.77 -0.26
N SER A 27 -2.34 -12.83 -0.84
CA SER A 27 -0.90 -12.68 -0.63
C SER A 27 -0.60 -11.38 0.12
N ASP A 28 0.60 -11.27 0.69
CA ASP A 28 1.14 -10.05 1.31
C ASP A 28 1.73 -9.10 0.25
N HIS A 29 2.38 -9.66 -0.76
CA HIS A 29 2.90 -8.97 -1.94
C HIS A 29 2.89 -9.87 -3.19
N GLY A 30 3.24 -9.29 -4.34
CA GLY A 30 3.47 -10.00 -5.59
C GLY A 30 4.94 -10.32 -5.84
N GLU A 31 5.32 -10.61 -7.07
CA GLU A 31 6.68 -10.96 -7.47
C GLU A 31 6.95 -10.45 -8.89
N TYR A 32 8.02 -9.68 -9.08
CA TYR A 32 8.37 -9.16 -10.40
C TYR A 32 8.67 -10.29 -11.40
N GLY A 33 9.34 -11.36 -10.97
CA GLY A 33 9.57 -12.54 -11.80
C GLY A 33 10.34 -12.24 -13.09
N SER A 34 11.30 -11.30 -13.05
CA SER A 34 12.04 -10.73 -14.20
C SER A 34 11.29 -9.65 -15.00
N SER A 35 10.04 -9.33 -14.66
CA SER A 35 9.31 -8.23 -15.28
C SER A 35 10.01 -6.91 -14.99
N HIS A 36 10.03 -6.00 -15.98
CA HIS A 36 10.76 -4.73 -15.91
C HIS A 36 12.28 -4.89 -15.59
N GLY A 37 12.84 -6.10 -15.76
CA GLY A 37 14.23 -6.41 -15.40
C GLY A 37 14.46 -6.58 -13.89
N LEU A 38 13.39 -6.69 -13.09
CA LEU A 38 13.42 -6.78 -11.63
C LEU A 38 13.11 -8.19 -11.13
N GLN A 39 13.61 -8.52 -9.93
CA GLN A 39 13.34 -9.76 -9.20
C GLN A 39 12.90 -9.42 -7.79
N GLY A 40 12.07 -10.25 -7.17
CA GLY A 40 11.58 -10.04 -5.83
C GLY A 40 10.43 -9.03 -5.77
N LYS A 41 10.53 -8.12 -4.81
CA LYS A 41 9.55 -7.06 -4.48
C LYS A 41 10.27 -5.78 -4.09
N GLY A 42 9.54 -4.67 -4.05
CA GLY A 42 10.07 -3.37 -3.60
C GLY A 42 10.77 -2.58 -4.70
N ALA A 43 11.26 -1.39 -4.35
CA ALA A 43 11.98 -0.44 -5.19
C ALA A 43 11.22 0.12 -6.40
N SER A 44 9.98 -0.30 -6.62
CA SER A 44 9.11 0.21 -7.66
C SER A 44 7.65 0.00 -7.30
N ILE A 45 6.76 0.55 -8.12
CA ILE A 45 5.32 0.47 -7.92
C ILE A 45 4.65 -0.42 -8.98
N TYR A 46 5.40 -1.28 -9.68
CA TYR A 46 4.85 -2.11 -10.76
C TYR A 46 3.80 -3.10 -10.26
N GLU A 47 2.76 -3.35 -11.08
CA GLU A 47 1.61 -4.18 -10.69
C GLU A 47 2.04 -5.59 -10.23
N GLU A 48 3.06 -6.18 -10.85
CA GLU A 48 3.58 -7.50 -10.48
C GLU A 48 4.02 -7.59 -9.01
N GLY A 49 4.50 -6.49 -8.42
CA GLY A 49 4.96 -6.46 -7.02
C GLY A 49 3.85 -6.15 -6.01
N ILE A 50 2.76 -5.51 -6.43
CA ILE A 50 1.78 -4.91 -5.50
C ILE A 50 0.33 -5.39 -5.70
N LEU A 51 -0.01 -5.97 -6.85
CA LEU A 51 -1.33 -6.53 -7.13
C LEU A 51 -1.36 -7.99 -6.70
N VAL A 52 -2.06 -8.27 -5.59
CA VAL A 52 -2.14 -9.61 -4.99
C VAL A 52 -3.47 -10.31 -5.30
N PRO A 53 -3.51 -11.65 -5.35
CA PRO A 53 -4.77 -12.38 -5.41
C PRO A 53 -5.60 -12.09 -4.15
N PHE A 54 -6.92 -12.00 -4.30
CA PHE A 54 -7.85 -11.88 -3.17
C PHE A 54 -9.14 -12.63 -3.49
N VAL A 55 -9.42 -13.69 -2.72
CA VAL A 55 -10.61 -14.54 -2.88
C VAL A 55 -11.28 -14.69 -1.52
N VAL A 56 -12.60 -14.46 -1.48
CA VAL A 56 -13.42 -14.70 -0.29
C VAL A 56 -14.51 -15.70 -0.64
N TYR A 57 -14.63 -16.74 0.17
CA TYR A 57 -15.63 -17.80 0.01
C TYR A 57 -16.45 -17.95 1.28
N ASP A 58 -17.75 -17.75 1.17
CA ASP A 58 -18.74 -17.85 2.25
C ASP A 58 -19.79 -18.94 1.88
N PRO A 59 -19.47 -20.23 2.09
CA PRO A 59 -20.36 -21.36 1.76
C PRO A 59 -21.69 -21.34 2.51
N GLY A 60 -21.72 -20.76 3.72
CA GLY A 60 -22.92 -20.66 4.54
C GLY A 60 -23.81 -19.46 4.21
N HIS A 61 -23.37 -18.59 3.28
CA HIS A 61 -24.04 -17.34 2.93
C HIS A 61 -24.35 -16.45 4.15
N ARG A 62 -23.46 -16.45 5.14
CA ARG A 62 -23.65 -15.74 6.41
C ARG A 62 -23.48 -14.23 6.26
N MET A 63 -22.61 -13.83 5.36
CA MET A 63 -22.19 -12.45 5.13
C MET A 63 -22.66 -11.94 3.78
N PHE A 64 -22.64 -12.79 2.76
CA PHE A 64 -23.06 -12.44 1.41
C PHE A 64 -23.54 -13.67 0.62
N ASN A 65 -24.39 -13.45 -0.38
CA ASN A 65 -24.90 -14.48 -1.28
C ASN A 65 -24.56 -14.18 -2.76
N SER A 66 -23.69 -13.21 -3.01
CA SER A 66 -23.29 -12.86 -4.36
C SER A 66 -21.98 -13.56 -4.74
N SER A 67 -21.81 -13.89 -6.02
CA SER A 67 -20.62 -14.58 -6.54
C SER A 67 -19.99 -13.78 -7.68
N GLY A 68 -18.90 -14.29 -8.25
CA GLY A 68 -18.21 -13.70 -9.40
C GLY A 68 -17.12 -12.69 -9.05
N THR A 69 -16.44 -12.22 -10.09
CA THR A 69 -15.30 -11.30 -9.98
C THR A 69 -15.72 -9.89 -9.53
N ARG A 70 -14.82 -9.20 -8.85
CA ARG A 70 -14.93 -7.78 -8.47
C ARG A 70 -13.77 -7.02 -9.09
N ASN A 71 -14.03 -5.82 -9.60
CA ASN A 71 -13.03 -4.97 -10.28
C ASN A 71 -12.83 -3.62 -9.58
N GLN A 72 -13.53 -3.40 -8.47
CA GLN A 72 -13.38 -2.24 -7.61
C GLN A 72 -11.96 -2.15 -7.06
N LEU A 73 -11.39 -0.95 -7.04
CA LEU A 73 -10.11 -0.70 -6.38
C LEU A 73 -10.26 -0.92 -4.87
N CYS A 74 -9.36 -1.70 -4.27
CA CYS A 74 -9.26 -1.94 -2.83
C CYS A 74 -7.79 -2.01 -2.41
N SER A 75 -7.52 -2.09 -1.11
CA SER A 75 -6.18 -2.23 -0.55
C SER A 75 -6.14 -3.24 0.59
N SER A 76 -4.96 -3.79 0.91
CA SER A 76 -4.77 -4.74 2.02
C SER A 76 -5.20 -4.15 3.38
N VAL A 77 -5.10 -2.83 3.56
CA VAL A 77 -5.57 -2.13 4.77
C VAL A 77 -7.10 -2.19 4.96
N ASP A 78 -7.84 -2.64 3.94
CA ASP A 78 -9.29 -2.83 3.99
C ASP A 78 -9.68 -4.24 4.49
N LEU A 79 -8.71 -5.17 4.60
CA LEU A 79 -8.96 -6.53 5.09
C LEU A 79 -9.33 -6.55 6.57
N LEU A 80 -8.60 -5.82 7.41
CA LEU A 80 -8.89 -5.74 8.85
C LEU A 80 -10.33 -5.28 9.10
N PRO A 81 -10.80 -4.13 8.57
CA PRO A 81 -12.16 -3.71 8.84
C PRO A 81 -13.21 -4.69 8.32
N MET A 82 -12.95 -5.38 7.19
CA MET A 82 -13.82 -6.43 6.69
C MET A 82 -13.92 -7.62 7.67
N ILE A 83 -12.78 -8.16 8.12
CA ILE A 83 -12.72 -9.34 8.99
C ILE A 83 -13.37 -9.04 10.35
N VAL A 84 -13.05 -7.90 10.96
CA VAL A 84 -13.64 -7.51 12.25
C VAL A 84 -15.15 -7.28 12.09
N SER A 85 -15.59 -6.63 11.01
CA SER A 85 -17.02 -6.50 10.72
C SER A 85 -17.71 -7.85 10.53
N MET A 86 -17.10 -8.84 9.88
CA MET A 86 -17.66 -10.19 9.81
C MET A 86 -17.82 -10.82 11.21
N GLY A 87 -16.83 -10.66 12.09
CA GLY A 87 -16.92 -11.08 13.49
C GLY A 87 -18.02 -10.37 14.29
N HIS A 88 -18.35 -9.13 13.91
CA HIS A 88 -19.44 -8.32 14.46
C HIS A 88 -20.78 -8.51 13.74
N GLY A 89 -21.03 -9.69 13.14
CA GLY A 89 -22.30 -9.96 12.46
C GLY A 89 -22.52 -9.12 11.19
N GLY A 90 -21.45 -8.58 10.62
CA GLY A 90 -21.44 -7.76 9.42
C GLY A 90 -21.77 -6.29 9.65
N THR A 91 -21.70 -5.80 10.89
CA THR A 91 -21.89 -4.38 11.26
C THR A 91 -20.55 -3.64 11.38
N LYS A 92 -20.62 -2.31 11.47
CA LYS A 92 -19.48 -1.40 11.70
C LYS A 92 -19.59 -0.65 13.03
N ASP A 93 -20.43 -1.12 13.96
CA ASP A 93 -20.67 -0.48 15.26
C ASP A 93 -19.42 -0.41 16.14
N TRP A 94 -18.48 -1.33 15.93
CA TRP A 94 -17.18 -1.35 16.59
C TRP A 94 -16.25 -0.20 16.16
N MET A 95 -16.49 0.44 15.00
CA MET A 95 -15.67 1.54 14.46
C MET A 95 -16.00 2.88 15.15
N THR A 96 -15.91 2.92 16.48
CA THR A 96 -16.10 4.12 17.30
C THR A 96 -14.80 4.57 17.94
N GLY A 97 -14.73 5.83 18.40
CA GLY A 97 -13.53 6.40 19.01
C GLY A 97 -12.29 6.29 18.12
N ASP A 98 -11.19 5.79 18.70
CA ASP A 98 -9.90 5.61 18.00
C ASP A 98 -10.01 4.71 16.76
N TYR A 99 -10.85 3.65 16.81
CA TYR A 99 -11.07 2.77 15.66
C TYR A 99 -11.86 3.45 14.55
N GLY A 100 -12.81 4.32 14.89
CA GLY A 100 -13.49 5.16 13.92
C GLY A 100 -12.52 6.08 13.18
N GLN A 101 -11.58 6.71 13.92
CA GLN A 101 -10.53 7.50 13.30
C GLN A 101 -9.63 6.64 12.40
N LEU A 102 -9.15 5.48 12.85
CA LEU A 102 -8.23 4.62 12.09
C LEU A 102 -8.85 4.00 10.83
N TYR A 103 -10.08 3.48 10.95
CA TYR A 103 -10.68 2.62 9.93
C TYR A 103 -11.93 3.21 9.25
N GLY A 104 -12.48 4.33 9.73
CA GLY A 104 -13.73 4.90 9.22
C GLY A 104 -13.71 5.32 7.75
N ASN A 105 -12.53 5.64 7.20
CA ASN A 105 -12.34 6.02 5.80
C ASN A 105 -11.87 4.85 4.91
N ARG A 106 -11.87 3.62 5.41
CA ARG A 106 -11.44 2.43 4.66
C ARG A 106 -12.55 1.94 3.72
N CYS A 107 -12.16 1.21 2.68
CA CYS A 107 -13.12 0.65 1.72
C CYS A 107 -14.01 -0.39 2.41
N ASP A 108 -15.30 -0.37 2.09
CA ASP A 108 -16.24 -1.37 2.59
C ASP A 108 -16.22 -2.63 1.71
N LEU A 109 -15.19 -3.45 1.89
CA LEU A 109 -15.08 -4.73 1.17
C LEU A 109 -16.29 -5.62 1.41
N LEU A 110 -16.87 -5.62 2.62
CA LEU A 110 -18.04 -6.43 2.91
C LEU A 110 -19.26 -5.98 2.09
N ASN A 111 -19.43 -4.67 1.87
CA ASN A 111 -20.45 -4.16 0.95
C ASN A 111 -20.19 -4.57 -0.51
N ILE A 112 -18.93 -4.56 -0.97
CA ILE A 112 -18.56 -5.05 -2.32
C ILE A 112 -18.86 -6.56 -2.48
N LEU A 113 -18.61 -7.35 -1.44
CA LEU A 113 -18.95 -8.77 -1.41
C LEU A 113 -20.46 -9.00 -1.42
N ARG A 114 -21.26 -8.10 -0.84
CA ARG A 114 -22.73 -8.17 -0.84
C ARG A 114 -23.35 -7.65 -2.14
N ASN A 115 -22.78 -6.60 -2.71
CA ASN A 115 -23.30 -5.87 -3.86
C ASN A 115 -22.17 -5.64 -4.89
N PRO A 116 -22.20 -6.36 -6.02
CA PRO A 116 -21.22 -6.18 -7.11
C PRO A 116 -21.16 -4.78 -7.70
N ASN A 117 -22.17 -3.94 -7.47
CA ASN A 117 -22.23 -2.55 -7.92
C ASN A 117 -21.80 -1.53 -6.85
N ALA A 118 -21.38 -1.98 -5.66
CA ALA A 118 -20.84 -1.08 -4.64
C ALA A 118 -19.56 -0.41 -5.15
N SER A 119 -19.33 0.82 -4.72
CA SER A 119 -18.12 1.57 -5.05
C SER A 119 -16.90 1.01 -4.34
N GLY A 120 -15.76 1.02 -5.05
CA GLY A 120 -14.44 0.81 -4.47
C GLY A 120 -13.82 2.09 -3.91
N ARG A 121 -12.51 2.07 -3.69
CA ARG A 121 -11.73 3.28 -3.41
C ARG A 121 -11.62 4.14 -4.66
N ASP A 122 -11.56 5.46 -4.47
CA ASP A 122 -11.13 6.39 -5.52
C ASP A 122 -9.62 6.30 -5.76
N TYR A 123 -8.85 5.97 -4.73
CA TYR A 123 -7.41 5.77 -4.81
C TYR A 123 -6.90 4.79 -3.73
N ALA A 124 -5.75 4.17 -4.00
CA ALA A 124 -5.03 3.29 -3.09
C ALA A 124 -3.55 3.64 -3.09
N PHE A 125 -2.90 3.46 -1.94
CA PHE A 125 -1.48 3.66 -1.78
C PHE A 125 -0.71 2.36 -1.62
N HIS A 126 0.48 2.35 -2.19
CA HIS A 126 1.59 1.48 -1.83
C HIS A 126 2.73 2.37 -1.36
N THR A 127 3.41 2.00 -0.29
CA THR A 127 4.59 2.72 0.18
C THR A 127 5.66 1.73 0.60
N THR A 128 6.91 2.05 0.30
CA THR A 128 8.06 1.25 0.73
C THR A 128 9.25 2.16 0.99
N ASP A 129 10.05 1.80 2.01
CA ASP A 129 11.33 2.41 2.33
C ASP A 129 12.41 1.40 1.97
N GLU A 130 13.19 1.70 0.93
CA GLU A 130 14.16 0.77 0.38
C GLU A 130 15.51 0.87 1.08
N PHE A 131 16.09 -0.29 1.40
CA PHE A 131 17.41 -0.39 2.00
C PHE A 131 18.35 -1.16 1.07
N VAL A 132 18.87 -0.43 0.08
CA VAL A 132 19.79 -0.98 -0.92
C VAL A 132 21.21 -0.45 -0.67
N PRO A 133 22.25 -1.32 -0.75
CA PRO A 133 23.64 -0.87 -0.70
C PRO A 133 23.92 0.20 -1.76
N GLU A 134 24.80 1.17 -1.49
CA GLU A 134 25.14 2.23 -2.44
C GLU A 134 25.61 1.69 -3.80
N ALA A 135 26.33 0.56 -3.80
CA ALA A 135 26.76 -0.13 -5.02
C ALA A 135 25.59 -0.64 -5.88
N ALA A 136 24.44 -0.95 -5.27
CA ALA A 136 23.22 -1.36 -5.95
C ALA A 136 22.33 -0.16 -6.33
N ASN A 137 22.42 0.97 -5.62
CA ASN A 137 21.75 2.24 -5.96
C ASN A 137 22.68 3.19 -6.75
N TYR A 138 23.22 2.70 -7.87
CA TYR A 138 24.17 3.45 -8.70
C TYR A 138 23.57 4.71 -9.35
N LEU A 139 22.23 4.79 -9.47
CA LEU A 139 21.52 5.99 -9.93
C LEU A 139 21.28 7.02 -8.83
N LYS A 140 21.57 6.69 -7.57
CA LYS A 140 21.31 7.54 -6.40
C LYS A 140 19.84 7.96 -6.30
N THR A 141 18.94 7.08 -6.70
CA THR A 141 17.49 7.31 -6.66
C THR A 141 17.04 7.42 -5.20
N PRO A 142 16.10 8.34 -4.88
CA PRO A 142 15.50 8.41 -3.56
C PRO A 142 14.81 7.09 -3.17
N LEU A 143 14.93 6.70 -1.91
CA LEU A 143 14.57 5.36 -1.43
C LEU A 143 13.20 5.26 -0.76
N HIS A 144 12.53 6.38 -0.51
CA HIS A 144 11.13 6.37 -0.08
C HIS A 144 10.23 6.42 -1.32
N VAL A 145 9.49 5.34 -1.56
CA VAL A 145 8.64 5.18 -2.74
C VAL A 145 7.17 5.25 -2.33
N ILE A 146 6.40 6.05 -3.06
CA ILE A 146 4.95 6.17 -2.91
C ILE A 146 4.31 5.85 -4.26
N GLY A 147 3.54 4.78 -4.32
CA GLY A 147 2.66 4.44 -5.44
C GLY A 147 1.23 4.85 -5.16
N GLN A 148 0.63 5.66 -6.02
CA GLN A 148 -0.78 6.01 -6.00
C GLN A 148 -1.47 5.39 -7.20
N ILE A 149 -2.37 4.44 -6.95
CA ILE A 149 -3.30 3.91 -7.95
C ILE A 149 -4.59 4.71 -7.78
N SER A 150 -5.10 5.34 -8.84
CA SER A 150 -6.36 6.07 -8.77
C SER A 150 -7.33 5.69 -9.88
N MET A 151 -8.61 5.67 -9.55
CA MET A 151 -9.71 5.52 -10.48
C MET A 151 -10.10 6.91 -10.99
N GLN A 152 -10.10 7.10 -12.29
CA GLN A 152 -10.54 8.32 -12.96
C GLN A 152 -11.77 8.04 -13.80
N LYS A 153 -12.59 9.06 -14.02
CA LYS A 153 -13.75 8.98 -14.90
C LYS A 153 -13.41 9.58 -16.27
N GLY A 154 -13.53 8.79 -17.32
CA GLY A 154 -13.33 9.20 -18.70
C GLY A 154 -14.44 10.10 -19.22
N THR A 155 -14.20 10.74 -20.37
CA THR A 155 -15.20 11.56 -21.07
C THR A 155 -16.40 10.75 -21.55
N ASP A 156 -16.23 9.43 -21.70
CA ASP A 156 -17.26 8.44 -22.02
C ASP A 156 -18.03 7.93 -20.79
N ASN A 157 -17.77 8.50 -19.61
CA ASN A 157 -18.26 8.08 -18.29
C ASN A 157 -17.75 6.72 -17.79
N ASN A 158 -16.85 6.05 -18.50
CA ASN A 158 -16.23 4.82 -18.02
C ASN A 158 -15.12 5.13 -17.02
N LEU A 159 -14.95 4.26 -16.03
CA LEU A 159 -13.83 4.35 -15.10
C LEU A 159 -12.56 3.76 -15.73
N TYR A 160 -11.42 4.41 -15.51
CA TYR A 160 -10.10 3.90 -15.91
C TYR A 160 -9.10 4.09 -14.77
N LYS A 161 -8.07 3.24 -14.75
CA LYS A 161 -6.97 3.34 -13.80
C LYS A 161 -5.90 4.30 -14.33
N GLN A 162 -5.25 5.01 -13.43
CA GLN A 162 -3.95 5.62 -13.67
C GLN A 162 -3.06 5.35 -12.46
N LYS A 163 -1.75 5.34 -12.67
CA LYS A 163 -0.80 5.08 -11.62
C LYS A 163 0.33 6.10 -11.61
N LEU A 164 0.57 6.69 -10.44
CA LEU A 164 1.65 7.62 -10.18
C LEU A 164 2.64 6.96 -9.22
N GLY A 165 3.91 6.93 -9.58
CA GLY A 165 5.02 6.60 -8.69
C GLY A 165 5.79 7.86 -8.33
N VAL A 166 6.07 8.04 -7.04
CA VAL A 166 6.86 9.14 -6.52
C VAL A 166 8.01 8.58 -5.70
N TYR A 167 9.23 8.93 -6.08
CA TYR A 167 10.45 8.57 -5.39
C TYR A 167 10.98 9.82 -4.71
N THR A 168 11.05 9.78 -3.38
CA THR A 168 11.43 10.92 -2.56
C THR A 168 12.19 10.45 -1.32
N THR A 169 12.42 11.36 -0.38
CA THR A 169 13.10 11.11 0.89
C THR A 169 12.32 11.71 2.04
N TRP A 170 12.65 11.30 3.26
CA TRP A 170 12.13 11.90 4.47
C TRP A 170 12.74 13.30 4.69
N LYS A 171 11.95 14.24 5.21
CA LYS A 171 12.49 15.54 5.65
C LYS A 171 13.52 15.32 6.76
N PRO A 172 14.61 16.11 6.77
CA PRO A 172 15.53 16.11 7.90
C PRO A 172 14.79 16.35 9.21
N TYR A 173 15.21 15.64 10.25
CA TYR A 173 14.62 15.79 11.57
C TYR A 173 14.73 17.22 12.10
N VAL A 174 13.64 17.69 12.71
CA VAL A 174 13.61 18.91 13.52
C VAL A 174 13.33 18.56 14.97
N GLU A 175 14.04 19.17 15.91
CA GLU A 175 13.84 18.96 17.35
C GLU A 175 12.37 19.12 17.75
N GLY A 176 11.85 18.17 18.54
CA GLY A 176 10.44 18.14 18.95
C GLY A 176 9.47 17.51 17.94
N GLN A 177 9.91 17.14 16.74
CA GLN A 177 9.08 16.43 15.77
C GLN A 177 8.76 14.99 16.23
N THR A 178 7.49 14.60 16.15
CA THR A 178 6.98 13.30 16.63
C THR A 178 6.54 12.33 15.54
N GLN A 179 6.62 12.73 14.27
CA GLN A 179 6.31 11.87 13.13
C GLN A 179 7.21 12.20 11.94
N ALA A 180 7.55 11.19 11.14
CA ALA A 180 8.23 11.39 9.87
C ALA A 180 7.35 12.20 8.92
N THR A 181 7.97 13.04 8.10
CA THR A 181 7.26 13.73 7.02
C THR A 181 8.05 13.63 5.74
N VAL A 182 7.37 13.40 4.64
CA VAL A 182 7.96 13.28 3.32
C VAL A 182 8.44 14.65 2.85
N LEU A 183 9.62 14.68 2.24
CA LEU A 183 10.13 15.87 1.58
C LEU A 183 9.30 16.09 0.31
N ASN A 184 8.52 17.17 0.32
CA ASN A 184 7.69 17.57 -0.80
C ASN A 184 8.31 18.80 -1.46
N ASP A 185 9.05 18.58 -2.54
CA ASP A 185 9.53 19.65 -3.41
C ASP A 185 9.26 19.24 -4.87
N PRO A 186 8.02 19.44 -5.35
CA PRO A 186 7.58 18.91 -6.65
C PRO A 186 8.29 19.59 -7.83
N ASN A 187 9.03 20.66 -7.59
CA ASN A 187 9.81 21.38 -8.59
C ASN A 187 11.29 20.98 -8.59
N ASN A 188 11.72 20.12 -7.67
CA ASN A 188 13.11 19.72 -7.53
C ASN A 188 13.29 18.24 -7.90
N PRO A 189 13.80 17.95 -9.12
CA PRO A 189 13.94 16.58 -9.60
C PRO A 189 15.02 15.78 -8.84
N HIS A 190 15.87 16.44 -8.04
CA HIS A 190 16.81 15.75 -7.15
C HIS A 190 16.19 15.32 -5.82
N VAL A 191 14.94 15.71 -5.58
CA VAL A 191 14.17 15.44 -4.37
C VAL A 191 12.95 14.59 -4.68
N THR A 192 12.33 14.77 -5.84
CA THR A 192 11.13 14.06 -6.24
C THR A 192 11.27 13.59 -7.68
N GLU A 193 11.52 12.29 -7.87
CA GLU A 193 11.42 11.63 -9.17
C GLU A 193 10.04 11.03 -9.33
N VAL A 194 9.53 11.03 -10.57
CA VAL A 194 8.15 10.67 -10.88
C VAL A 194 8.10 9.71 -12.05
N GLU A 195 7.26 8.69 -11.91
CA GLU A 195 6.76 7.90 -13.02
C GLU A 195 5.23 7.93 -13.09
N PHE A 196 4.68 7.84 -14.29
CA PHE A 196 3.24 7.89 -14.47
C PHE A 196 2.78 7.01 -15.63
N TYR A 197 1.72 6.25 -15.39
CA TYR A 197 1.18 5.26 -16.33
C TYR A 197 -0.33 5.47 -16.53
N ASP A 198 -0.71 5.70 -17.79
CA ASP A 198 -2.11 5.83 -18.21
C ASP A 198 -2.63 4.50 -18.77
N TYR A 199 -3.52 3.83 -18.01
CA TYR A 199 -4.00 2.49 -18.35
C TYR A 199 -5.04 2.49 -19.47
N ARG A 200 -5.40 3.66 -20.00
CA ARG A 200 -6.17 3.75 -21.26
C ARG A 200 -5.32 3.32 -22.46
N THR A 201 -3.99 3.42 -22.33
CA THR A 201 -3.05 3.04 -23.39
C THR A 201 -2.51 1.63 -23.18
N PRO A 202 -2.22 0.86 -24.24
CA PRO A 202 -1.62 -0.47 -24.11
C PRO A 202 -0.28 -0.48 -23.38
N GLY A 203 0.54 0.56 -23.54
CA GLY A 203 1.85 0.68 -22.88
C GLY A 203 1.75 1.14 -21.43
N GLY A 204 0.82 2.03 -21.09
CA GLY A 204 0.56 2.41 -19.70
C GLY A 204 -0.07 1.26 -18.89
N ALA A 205 -0.97 0.47 -19.49
CA ALA A 205 -1.52 -0.72 -18.84
C ALA A 205 -0.50 -1.84 -18.62
N LYS A 206 0.61 -1.84 -19.37
CA LYS A 206 1.77 -2.71 -19.17
C LYS A 206 2.92 -2.04 -18.43
N GLU A 207 2.72 -0.78 -18.04
CA GLU A 207 3.69 0.03 -17.31
C GLU A 207 5.05 0.15 -18.02
N THR A 208 5.03 0.15 -19.36
CA THR A 208 6.22 0.34 -20.20
C THR A 208 6.36 1.76 -20.72
N ASP A 209 5.25 2.50 -20.76
CA ASP A 209 5.19 3.85 -21.35
C ASP A 209 5.05 4.90 -20.24
N ASN A 210 6.18 5.21 -19.59
CA ASN A 210 6.24 6.26 -18.56
C ASN A 210 6.01 7.65 -19.19
N THR A 211 4.96 8.32 -18.72
CA THR A 211 4.54 9.67 -19.16
C THR A 211 4.56 10.68 -18.01
N SER A 212 5.61 10.62 -17.18
CA SER A 212 5.79 11.45 -15.97
C SER A 212 5.69 12.96 -16.15
N THR A 213 5.88 13.47 -17.37
CA THR A 213 5.77 14.92 -17.69
C THR A 213 4.40 15.34 -18.21
N SER A 214 3.45 14.40 -18.31
CA SER A 214 2.10 14.67 -18.79
C SER A 214 1.33 15.65 -17.88
N PRO A 215 0.30 16.34 -18.40
CA PRO A 215 -0.65 17.08 -17.57
C PRO A 215 -1.30 16.22 -16.47
N GLU A 216 -1.64 14.97 -16.79
CA GLU A 216 -2.24 14.00 -15.88
C GLU A 216 -1.29 13.63 -14.73
N ALA A 217 -0.01 13.38 -15.02
CA ALA A 217 1.00 13.12 -14.01
C ALA A 217 1.14 14.30 -13.03
N ARG A 218 1.17 15.53 -13.55
CA ARG A 218 1.24 16.76 -12.73
C ARG A 218 0.01 16.93 -11.85
N ALA A 219 -1.19 16.66 -12.39
CA ALA A 219 -2.43 16.72 -11.63
C ALA A 219 -2.46 15.65 -10.52
N ALA A 220 -2.04 14.41 -10.81
CA ALA A 220 -1.95 13.35 -9.82
C ALA A 220 -0.95 13.69 -8.71
N LEU A 221 0.24 14.20 -9.07
CA LEU A 221 1.25 14.64 -8.11
C LEU A 221 0.73 15.76 -7.20
N GLN A 222 0.00 16.73 -7.76
CA GLN A 222 -0.63 17.80 -6.99
C GLN A 222 -1.70 17.27 -6.02
N LEU A 223 -2.51 16.28 -6.42
CA LEU A 223 -3.48 15.64 -5.53
C LEU A 223 -2.80 14.86 -4.40
N LEU A 224 -1.71 14.16 -4.70
CA LEU A 224 -0.95 13.37 -3.74
C LEU A 224 -0.21 14.25 -2.74
N MET A 225 0.68 15.12 -3.22
CA MET A 225 1.64 15.84 -2.40
C MET A 225 1.14 17.24 -2.01
N GLY A 226 0.19 17.81 -2.75
CA GLY A 226 -0.34 19.15 -2.54
C GLY A 226 0.33 20.18 -3.44
N SER A 227 -0.19 21.41 -3.41
CA SER A 227 0.37 22.58 -4.08
C SER A 227 0.72 23.65 -3.03
N PRO A 228 1.77 24.48 -3.25
CA PRO A 228 1.98 25.68 -2.44
C PRO A 228 0.84 26.71 -2.50
N ILE A 229 -0.12 26.54 -3.43
CA ILE A 229 -1.11 27.57 -3.80
C ILE A 229 -2.56 27.20 -3.41
N ASP A 230 -2.89 25.92 -3.14
CA ASP A 230 -4.28 25.50 -2.92
C ASP A 230 -4.46 24.68 -1.62
N GLU A 231 -5.47 25.04 -0.83
CA GLU A 231 -5.93 24.38 0.41
C GLU A 231 -6.57 22.98 0.18
N ILE A 232 -6.30 22.31 -0.93
CA ILE A 232 -6.67 20.89 -1.07
C ILE A 232 -5.76 20.14 -0.11
N LEU A 233 -6.33 19.61 0.98
CA LEU A 233 -5.58 18.72 1.87
C LEU A 233 -5.03 17.56 1.03
N PRO A 234 -3.70 17.47 0.86
CA PRO A 234 -3.11 16.47 0.00
C PRO A 234 -3.44 15.08 0.53
N GLN A 235 -3.61 14.10 -0.37
CA GLN A 235 -3.92 12.72 0.04
C GLN A 235 -2.83 12.15 0.97
N LEU A 236 -1.59 12.61 0.81
CA LEU A 236 -0.50 12.36 1.73
C LEU A 236 -0.84 12.76 3.17
N ALA A 237 -1.41 13.95 3.39
CA ALA A 237 -1.77 14.43 4.73
C ALA A 237 -3.04 13.79 5.29
N SER A 238 -4.02 13.48 4.43
CA SER A 238 -5.28 12.88 4.86
C SER A 238 -5.19 11.37 5.13
N GLU A 239 -4.17 10.69 4.61
CA GLU A 239 -4.04 9.24 4.74
C GLU A 239 -2.67 8.79 5.27
N LEU A 240 -1.58 8.96 4.51
CA LEU A 240 -0.26 8.41 4.84
C LEU A 240 0.40 9.08 6.06
N GLN A 241 0.25 10.40 6.19
CA GLN A 241 0.80 11.21 7.29
C GLN A 241 -0.27 11.70 8.26
N ARG A 242 -1.48 11.15 8.16
CA ARG A 242 -2.55 11.50 9.10
C ARG A 242 -2.13 11.04 10.50
N PRO A 243 -2.12 11.92 11.50
CA PRO A 243 -1.75 11.53 12.85
C PRO A 243 -2.62 10.39 13.38
N LEU A 244 -2.00 9.49 14.15
CA LEU A 244 -2.74 8.46 14.86
C LEU A 244 -3.66 9.13 15.91
N PRO A 245 -4.72 8.43 16.35
CA PRO A 245 -5.52 8.86 17.50
C PRO A 245 -4.65 9.20 18.70
N ALA A 246 -5.10 10.12 19.55
CA ALA A 246 -4.33 10.65 20.68
C ALA A 246 -3.72 9.54 21.55
N THR A 247 -4.48 8.47 21.78
CA THR A 247 -4.06 7.26 22.52
C THR A 247 -2.78 6.62 21.97
N TYR A 248 -2.53 6.71 20.66
CA TYR A 248 -1.41 6.07 19.98
C TYR A 248 -0.30 7.04 19.58
N GLN A 249 -0.42 8.34 19.89
CA GLN A 249 0.61 9.33 19.52
C GLN A 249 1.95 9.08 20.20
N SER A 250 1.96 8.59 21.44
CA SER A 250 3.21 8.20 22.12
C SER A 250 3.90 7.04 21.41
N ALA A 251 3.14 6.07 20.91
CA ALA A 251 3.67 4.96 20.11
C ALA A 251 4.19 5.46 18.75
N GLN A 252 3.46 6.36 18.09
CA GLN A 252 3.90 7.02 16.85
C GLN A 252 5.25 7.72 17.03
N ALA A 253 5.40 8.50 18.11
CA ALA A 253 6.64 9.21 18.43
C ALA A 253 7.80 8.25 18.71
N ALA A 254 7.54 7.15 19.42
CA ALA A 254 8.54 6.11 19.67
C ALA A 254 8.98 5.41 18.38
N SER A 255 8.05 5.05 17.50
CA SER A 255 8.35 4.47 16.19
C SER A 255 9.15 5.42 15.32
N TYR A 256 8.83 6.72 15.31
CA TYR A 256 9.62 7.70 14.58
C TYR A 256 11.04 7.84 15.15
N ALA A 257 11.20 7.85 16.48
CA ALA A 257 12.53 7.86 17.09
C ALA A 257 13.35 6.63 16.72
N ALA A 258 12.72 5.45 16.62
CA ALA A 258 13.37 4.21 16.18
C ALA A 258 13.79 4.27 14.71
N LEU A 259 12.93 4.77 13.81
CA LEU A 259 13.27 4.99 12.40
C LEU A 259 14.49 5.91 12.28
N ARG A 260 14.50 7.04 12.98
CA ARG A 260 15.65 7.96 12.96
C ARG A 260 16.92 7.35 13.50
N TRP A 261 16.81 6.59 14.59
CA TRP A 261 17.96 5.86 15.12
C TRP A 261 18.51 4.90 14.07
N TYR A 262 17.63 4.19 13.36
CA TYR A 262 18.04 3.31 12.28
C TYR A 262 18.71 4.09 11.14
N GLU A 263 18.11 5.16 10.61
CA GLU A 263 18.69 5.96 9.52
C GLU A 263 20.08 6.53 9.85
N ILE A 264 20.30 6.94 11.10
CA ILE A 264 21.59 7.44 11.58
C ILE A 264 22.64 6.32 11.70
N ASN A 265 22.24 5.13 12.16
CA ASN A 265 23.16 4.06 12.54
C ASN A 265 23.28 2.92 11.52
N ALA A 266 22.39 2.85 10.53
CA ALA A 266 22.47 1.92 9.41
C ALA A 266 23.33 2.50 8.27
N ASN A 267 23.36 3.84 8.13
CA ASN A 267 24.15 4.54 7.11
C ASN A 267 25.56 4.95 7.58
N ASN A 268 25.92 4.72 8.84
CA ASN A 268 27.27 4.90 9.34
C ASN A 268 27.94 3.53 9.46
N PRO A 269 28.99 3.22 8.67
CA PRO A 269 29.79 2.04 8.91
C PRO A 269 30.67 2.34 10.12
N VAL A 270 30.10 2.27 11.32
CA VAL A 270 30.92 1.88 12.46
C VAL A 270 31.47 0.52 12.05
N ILE A 271 32.79 0.44 11.86
CA ILE A 271 33.51 -0.78 11.51
C ILE A 271 32.95 -1.92 12.37
N LEU A 272 32.14 -2.78 11.74
CA LEU A 272 31.44 -3.87 12.41
C LEU A 272 32.49 -4.92 12.78
N THR A 273 32.59 -5.23 14.06
CA THR A 273 33.65 -6.11 14.58
C THR A 273 33.31 -7.59 14.50
N SER A 274 32.10 -7.98 14.08
CA SER A 274 31.78 -9.39 13.82
C SER A 274 30.71 -9.58 12.73
N ALA A 275 30.82 -10.72 12.03
CA ALA A 275 29.89 -11.14 10.98
C ALA A 275 28.48 -11.49 11.49
N GLU A 276 28.35 -11.81 12.78
CA GLU A 276 27.08 -12.17 13.45
C GLU A 276 26.09 -11.00 13.52
N GLU A 277 26.56 -9.78 13.80
CA GLU A 277 25.68 -8.59 13.83
C GLU A 277 25.13 -8.23 12.44
N ASN A 278 25.87 -8.56 11.38
CA ASN A 278 25.41 -8.40 10.00
C ASN A 278 24.28 -9.39 9.65
N GLU A 279 24.41 -10.64 10.07
CA GLU A 279 23.35 -11.65 9.85
C GLU A 279 22.08 -11.31 10.65
N GLU A 280 22.21 -10.86 11.90
CA GLU A 280 21.04 -10.44 12.70
C GLU A 280 20.31 -9.22 12.14
N ARG A 281 21.02 -8.27 11.52
CA ARG A 281 20.41 -7.07 10.93
C ARG A 281 19.81 -7.34 9.56
N LEU A 282 20.45 -8.15 8.71
CA LEU A 282 19.85 -8.63 7.46
C LEU A 282 18.57 -9.42 7.74
N ALA A 283 18.58 -10.27 8.78
CA ALA A 283 17.39 -10.99 9.20
C ALA A 283 16.25 -10.06 9.66
N LYS A 284 16.55 -8.92 10.29
CA LYS A 284 15.53 -7.94 10.73
C LYS A 284 14.97 -7.07 9.61
N ALA A 285 15.79 -6.72 8.61
CA ALA A 285 15.34 -5.94 7.45
C ALA A 285 14.45 -6.76 6.49
N TRP A 286 14.54 -8.09 6.53
CA TRP A 286 13.75 -9.00 5.67
C TRP A 286 12.59 -9.67 6.41
N ALA A 287 12.45 -9.42 7.72
CA ALA A 287 11.40 -9.97 8.57
C ALA A 287 10.31 -8.95 9.00
N LEU A 288 10.31 -7.76 8.40
CA LEU A 288 9.23 -6.76 8.48
C LEU A 288 8.59 -6.60 7.09
#